data_AF-A0A3G8Z9M2-F1
#
_entry.id   AF-A0A3G8Z9M2-F1
#
_cell.length_a   1.000
_cell.length_b   1.000
_cell.length_c   1.000
_cell.angle_alpha   90.00
_cell.angle_beta   90.00
_cell.angle_gamma   90.00
#
_symmetry.space_group_name_H-M   'P 1'
#
loop_
_entity.id
_entity.type
_entity.pdbx_description
1 polymer ?
#
loop_
_entity_poly.entity_id
_entity_poly.type
_entity_poly.pdbx_seq_one_letter_code
_entity_poly.pdbx_strand_id
1 'polypeptide(L)'
;MKIAYPNAPKEFWDEIDSKLTDAEILSQIRAVYKEFFTEKEIDELYKFITSSSYKKYSSDYGNIQEKIQEKFFWIGEKLSKLETELSNKELSSKFDSNDFVPVKTNLQDGFYEVLNDETKDVSKMKLSKKPSIVLKNVSLATTNLDDLKRLIINIELDEEGAALFHLLSFKNRGKPIAIVVNKKIISAPIVMEAIPNGKIQISGKFSAQEVKEITDKLNLK
;
A
#
# COMPACT_ATOMS: atom_id res chain seq x y z
N MET A 1 -29.72 10.43 10.80
CA MET A 1 -29.42 10.27 12.25
C MET A 1 -30.41 9.35 12.95
N LYS A 2 -31.73 9.60 12.94
CA LYS A 2 -32.74 8.71 13.60
C LYS A 2 -32.69 7.25 13.14
N ILE A 3 -32.48 7.01 11.84
CA ILE A 3 -32.31 5.66 11.26
C ILE A 3 -31.06 4.94 11.80
N ALA A 4 -30.00 5.68 12.13
CA ALA A 4 -28.74 5.12 12.63
C ALA A 4 -28.77 4.78 14.13
N TYR A 5 -29.72 5.36 14.89
CA TYR A 5 -29.87 5.15 16.33
C TYR A 5 -31.34 4.88 16.67
N PRO A 6 -31.90 3.74 16.19
CA PRO A 6 -33.33 3.44 16.32
C PRO A 6 -33.79 3.25 17.77
N ASN A 7 -32.86 2.96 18.69
CA ASN A 7 -33.16 2.69 20.10
C ASN A 7 -32.96 3.91 21.01
N ALA A 8 -32.61 5.08 20.48
CA ALA A 8 -32.41 6.26 21.31
C ALA A 8 -33.75 6.73 21.92
N PRO A 9 -33.76 7.17 23.19
CA PRO A 9 -34.97 7.61 23.88
C PRO A 9 -35.69 8.74 23.15
N LYS A 10 -37.01 8.83 23.31
CA LYS A 10 -37.79 9.91 22.69
C LYS A 10 -37.34 11.28 23.21
N GLU A 11 -37.07 11.39 24.52
CA GLU A 11 -36.64 12.66 25.13
C GLU A 11 -35.33 13.17 24.52
N PHE A 12 -34.43 12.27 24.12
CA PHE A 12 -33.18 12.63 23.45
C PHE A 12 -33.44 13.25 22.07
N TRP A 13 -34.35 12.68 21.27
CA TRP A 13 -34.70 13.25 19.98
C TRP A 13 -35.49 14.55 20.10
N ASP A 14 -36.38 14.66 21.09
CA ASP A 14 -37.12 15.88 21.38
C ASP A 14 -36.15 17.02 21.79
N GLU A 15 -35.11 16.72 22.57
CA GLU A 15 -34.05 17.68 22.90
C GLU A 15 -33.24 18.10 21.67
N ILE A 16 -32.83 17.15 20.82
CA ILE A 16 -32.08 17.45 19.59
C ILE A 16 -32.92 18.28 18.62
N ASP A 17 -34.17 17.89 18.37
CA ASP A 17 -35.08 18.59 17.45
C ASP A 17 -35.42 20.01 17.98
N SER A 18 -35.42 20.21 19.31
CA SER A 18 -35.59 21.54 19.92
C SER A 18 -34.39 22.47 19.77
N LYS A 19 -33.20 21.92 19.50
CA LYS A 19 -31.90 22.64 19.46
C LYS A 19 -31.30 22.74 18.07
N LEU A 20 -31.71 21.89 17.14
CA LEU A 20 -31.19 21.83 15.78
C LEU A 20 -32.36 21.68 14.81
N THR A 21 -32.79 22.82 14.29
CA THR A 21 -33.70 22.87 13.15
C THR A 21 -33.02 22.35 11.89
N ASP A 22 -33.81 21.88 10.91
CA ASP A 22 -33.29 21.47 9.60
C ASP A 22 -32.48 22.59 8.91
N ALA A 23 -32.85 23.85 9.15
CA ALA A 23 -32.15 25.02 8.63
C ALA A 23 -30.76 25.19 9.28
N GLU A 24 -30.64 24.99 10.59
CA GLU A 24 -29.36 25.05 11.31
C GLU A 24 -28.44 23.90 10.91
N ILE A 25 -28.98 22.69 10.78
CA ILE A 25 -28.24 21.51 10.28
C ILE A 25 -27.69 21.79 8.88
N LEU A 26 -28.53 22.30 7.98
CA LEU A 26 -28.12 22.64 6.62
C LEU A 26 -27.07 23.76 6.61
N SER A 27 -27.20 24.76 7.49
CA SER A 27 -26.23 25.84 7.63
C SER A 27 -24.86 25.33 8.09
N GLN A 28 -24.83 24.44 9.08
CA GLN A 28 -23.59 23.83 9.59
C GLN A 28 -22.91 22.97 8.52
N ILE A 29 -23.69 22.12 7.83
CA ILE A 29 -23.16 21.31 6.73
C ILE A 29 -22.61 22.22 5.63
N ARG A 30 -23.35 23.27 5.23
CA ARG A 30 -22.87 24.24 4.23
C ARG A 30 -21.59 24.93 4.67
N ALA A 31 -21.44 25.30 5.95
CA ALA A 31 -20.22 25.92 6.47
C ALA A 31 -18.99 25.02 6.28
N VAL A 32 -19.11 23.72 6.60
CA VAL A 32 -18.03 22.74 6.40
C VAL A 32 -17.68 22.60 4.91
N TYR A 33 -18.68 22.55 4.02
CA TYR A 33 -18.41 22.45 2.59
C TYR A 33 -17.72 23.70 2.02
N LYS A 34 -17.97 24.90 2.57
CA LYS A 34 -17.31 26.14 2.15
C LYS A 34 -15.80 26.16 2.43
N GLU A 35 -15.31 25.30 3.31
CA GLU A 35 -13.86 25.14 3.53
C GLU A 35 -13.16 24.52 2.30
N PHE A 36 -13.90 23.82 1.43
CA PHE A 36 -13.36 23.06 0.30
C PHE A 36 -13.94 23.47 -1.06
N PHE A 37 -15.13 24.05 -1.08
CA PHE A 37 -15.90 24.35 -2.29
C PHE A 37 -16.42 25.78 -2.29
N THR A 38 -16.57 26.36 -3.47
CA THR A 38 -17.25 27.64 -3.67
C THR A 38 -18.77 27.50 -3.47
N GLU A 39 -19.47 28.59 -3.15
CA GLU A 39 -20.94 28.61 -3.03
C GLU A 39 -21.65 28.02 -4.26
N LYS A 40 -21.12 28.33 -5.46
CA LYS A 40 -21.66 27.84 -6.71
C LYS A 40 -21.55 26.31 -6.81
N GLU A 41 -20.38 25.74 -6.46
CA GLU A 41 -20.17 24.30 -6.47
C GLU A 41 -21.04 23.60 -5.41
N ILE A 42 -21.22 24.21 -4.23
CA ILE A 42 -22.10 23.70 -3.19
C ILE A 42 -23.56 23.64 -3.66
N ASP A 43 -24.04 24.69 -4.33
CA ASP A 43 -25.39 24.73 -4.88
C ASP A 43 -25.57 23.74 -6.05
N GLU A 44 -24.55 23.55 -6.88
CA GLU A 44 -24.55 22.55 -7.96
C GLU A 44 -24.60 21.12 -7.38
N LEU A 45 -23.79 20.82 -6.36
CA LEU A 45 -23.81 19.54 -5.66
C LEU A 45 -25.17 19.29 -4.99
N TYR A 46 -25.73 20.29 -4.32
CA TYR A 46 -27.05 20.18 -3.70
C TYR A 46 -28.14 19.88 -4.74
N LYS A 47 -28.15 20.61 -5.88
CA LYS A 47 -29.07 20.33 -6.99
C LYS A 47 -28.89 18.92 -7.55
N PHE A 48 -27.65 18.45 -7.68
CA PHE A 48 -27.35 17.12 -8.18
C PHE A 48 -27.89 16.03 -7.25
N ILE A 49 -27.51 16.05 -5.96
CA ILE A 49 -27.88 14.99 -5.00
C ILE A 49 -29.38 14.97 -4.67
N THR A 50 -30.08 16.09 -4.85
CA THR A 50 -31.53 16.17 -4.63
C THR A 50 -32.35 15.85 -5.88
N SER A 51 -31.72 15.77 -7.06
CA SER A 51 -32.38 15.50 -8.34
C SER A 51 -33.06 14.13 -8.36
N SER A 52 -34.14 14.01 -9.14
CA SER A 52 -34.83 12.73 -9.37
C SER A 52 -33.90 11.69 -10.01
N SER A 53 -33.01 12.13 -10.91
CA SER A 53 -32.03 11.28 -11.56
C SER A 53 -31.05 10.67 -10.56
N TYR A 54 -30.51 11.47 -9.63
CA TYR A 54 -29.62 10.97 -8.59
C TYR A 54 -30.33 10.01 -7.63
N LYS A 55 -31.57 10.31 -7.22
CA LYS A 55 -32.37 9.40 -6.38
C LYS A 55 -32.55 8.05 -7.07
N LYS A 56 -32.92 8.04 -8.36
CA LYS A 56 -33.05 6.82 -9.15
C LYS A 56 -31.72 6.06 -9.25
N TYR A 57 -30.63 6.77 -9.60
CA TYR A 57 -29.29 6.20 -9.65
C TYR A 57 -28.87 5.57 -8.32
N SER A 58 -29.07 6.28 -7.21
CA SER A 58 -28.70 5.81 -5.86
C SER A 58 -29.51 4.59 -5.43
N SER A 59 -30.80 4.53 -5.77
CA SER A 59 -31.64 3.36 -5.49
C SER A 59 -31.27 2.15 -6.34
N ASP A 60 -30.94 2.36 -7.62
CA ASP A 60 -30.58 1.28 -8.55
C ASP A 60 -29.08 0.96 -8.55
N TYR A 61 -28.27 1.61 -7.71
CA TYR A 61 -26.81 1.52 -7.74
C TYR A 61 -26.31 0.07 -7.67
N GLY A 62 -26.87 -0.74 -6.78
CA GLY A 62 -26.51 -2.16 -6.65
C GLY A 62 -26.77 -2.95 -7.94
N ASN A 63 -27.94 -2.79 -8.54
CA ASN A 63 -28.32 -3.45 -9.79
C ASN A 63 -27.40 -3.02 -10.96
N ILE A 64 -27.04 -1.73 -11.01
CA ILE A 64 -26.11 -1.20 -12.01
C ILE A 64 -24.73 -1.84 -11.84
N GLN A 65 -24.22 -1.93 -10.61
CA GLN A 65 -22.94 -2.56 -10.32
C GLN A 65 -22.94 -4.05 -10.69
N GLU A 66 -24.00 -4.79 -10.35
CA GLU A 66 -24.17 -6.19 -10.73
C GLU A 66 -24.11 -6.36 -12.25
N LYS A 67 -24.84 -5.54 -13.02
CA LYS A 67 -24.82 -5.61 -14.50
C LYS A 67 -23.48 -5.23 -15.11
N ILE A 68 -22.75 -4.29 -14.51
CA ILE A 68 -21.37 -3.98 -14.92
C ILE A 68 -20.48 -5.20 -14.65
N GLN A 69 -20.55 -5.78 -13.45
CA GLN A 69 -19.78 -6.96 -13.08
C GLN A 69 -20.07 -8.14 -14.00
N GLU A 70 -21.34 -8.47 -14.26
CA GLU A 70 -21.74 -9.53 -15.21
C GLU A 70 -21.11 -9.29 -16.59
N LYS A 71 -21.17 -8.05 -17.10
CA LYS A 71 -20.68 -7.71 -18.45
C LYS A 71 -19.16 -7.78 -18.58
N PHE A 72 -18.44 -7.57 -17.49
CA PHE A 72 -16.98 -7.58 -17.45
C PHE A 72 -16.38 -8.78 -16.70
N PHE A 73 -17.21 -9.72 -16.24
CA PHE A 73 -16.79 -10.93 -15.51
C PHE A 73 -15.71 -11.71 -16.25
N TRP A 74 -15.84 -11.80 -17.59
CA TRP A 74 -14.89 -12.47 -18.48
C TRP A 74 -13.45 -11.93 -18.37
N ILE A 75 -13.26 -10.65 -17.98
CA ILE A 75 -11.93 -10.08 -17.76
C ILE A 75 -11.27 -10.75 -16.57
N GLY A 76 -12.01 -10.91 -15.47
CA GLY A 76 -11.54 -11.62 -14.28
C GLY A 76 -11.22 -13.08 -14.57
N GLU A 77 -12.08 -13.78 -15.31
CA GLU A 77 -11.81 -15.16 -15.73
C GLU A 77 -10.57 -15.28 -16.62
N LYS A 78 -10.37 -14.34 -17.54
CA LYS A 78 -9.20 -14.33 -18.43
C LYS A 78 -7.92 -14.04 -17.65
N LEU A 79 -7.94 -13.10 -16.70
CA LEU A 79 -6.81 -12.81 -15.81
C LEU A 79 -6.48 -14.03 -14.94
N SER A 80 -7.47 -14.67 -14.33
CA SER A 80 -7.26 -15.86 -13.50
C SER A 80 -6.66 -17.03 -14.30
N LYS A 81 -7.09 -17.24 -15.54
CA LYS A 81 -6.50 -18.24 -16.44
C LYS A 81 -5.05 -17.90 -16.80
N LEU A 82 -4.76 -16.64 -17.12
CA LEU A 82 -3.39 -16.18 -17.38
C LEU A 82 -2.50 -16.35 -16.14
N GLU A 83 -2.98 -15.99 -14.95
CA GLU A 83 -2.28 -16.21 -13.68
C GLU A 83 -2.04 -17.68 -13.42
N THR A 84 -3.03 -18.55 -13.68
CA THR A 84 -2.90 -20.00 -13.52
C THR A 84 -1.95 -20.60 -14.55
N GLU A 85 -1.96 -20.13 -15.79
CA GLU A 85 -1.05 -20.57 -16.85
C GLU A 85 0.38 -20.09 -16.62
N LEU A 86 0.56 -18.85 -16.15
CA LEU A 86 1.85 -18.30 -15.74
C LEU A 86 2.38 -19.03 -14.51
N SER A 87 1.53 -19.25 -13.51
CA SER A 87 1.80 -20.07 -12.34
C SER A 87 2.22 -21.49 -12.76
N ASN A 88 1.43 -22.19 -13.56
CA ASN A 88 1.74 -23.56 -13.99
C ASN A 88 2.96 -23.67 -14.93
N LYS A 89 3.34 -22.59 -15.63
CA LYS A 89 4.56 -22.51 -16.44
C LYS A 89 5.79 -22.14 -15.61
N GLU A 90 5.62 -21.57 -14.43
CA GLU A 90 6.69 -21.11 -13.53
C GLU A 90 6.77 -21.87 -12.18
N LEU A 91 5.81 -22.75 -11.84
CA LEU A 91 5.77 -23.52 -10.59
C LEU A 91 6.61 -24.80 -10.67
N SER A 92 7.93 -24.62 -10.58
CA SER A 92 8.76 -25.47 -9.71
C SER A 92 10.18 -24.94 -9.49
N SER A 93 10.61 -23.79 -10.03
CA SER A 93 12.05 -23.49 -9.93
C SER A 93 12.57 -22.04 -9.96
N LYS A 94 11.78 -20.95 -9.97
CA LYS A 94 12.44 -19.63 -10.26
C LYS A 94 12.10 -18.36 -9.49
N PHE A 95 11.16 -18.31 -8.56
CA PHE A 95 11.02 -17.12 -7.70
C PHE A 95 10.66 -17.48 -6.26
N ASP A 96 11.40 -18.43 -5.71
CA ASP A 96 11.59 -18.42 -4.27
C ASP A 96 12.51 -17.22 -3.99
N SER A 97 12.07 -16.25 -3.18
CA SER A 97 12.88 -15.09 -2.75
C SER A 97 14.29 -15.47 -2.21
N ASN A 98 14.46 -16.75 -1.91
CA ASN A 98 15.68 -17.40 -1.49
C ASN A 98 16.73 -17.67 -2.58
N ASP A 99 16.41 -17.55 -3.87
CA ASP A 99 17.40 -17.69 -4.97
C ASP A 99 18.15 -16.38 -5.28
N PHE A 100 17.86 -15.30 -4.56
CA PHE A 100 18.52 -14.03 -4.76
C PHE A 100 20.03 -14.14 -4.46
N VAL A 101 20.86 -13.78 -5.44
CA VAL A 101 22.31 -13.70 -5.31
C VAL A 101 22.72 -12.23 -5.21
N PRO A 102 23.40 -11.81 -4.12
CA PRO A 102 23.82 -10.43 -3.95
C PRO A 102 24.67 -9.89 -5.10
N VAL A 103 24.31 -8.72 -5.63
CA VAL A 103 25.01 -8.06 -6.74
C VAL A 103 25.87 -6.92 -6.21
N LYS A 104 27.17 -6.92 -6.50
CA LYS A 104 28.08 -5.84 -6.09
C LYS A 104 27.68 -4.50 -6.71
N THR A 105 27.81 -3.43 -5.93
CA THR A 105 27.49 -2.06 -6.33
C THR A 105 28.40 -1.07 -5.60
N ASN A 106 28.52 0.16 -6.10
CA ASN A 106 29.24 1.25 -5.44
C ASN A 106 28.31 2.24 -4.74
N LEU A 107 27.01 1.94 -4.68
CA LEU A 107 26.01 2.77 -4.03
C LEU A 107 26.19 2.76 -2.51
N GLN A 108 25.78 3.86 -1.87
CA GLN A 108 25.68 3.92 -0.41
C GLN A 108 24.60 2.95 0.10
N ASP A 109 24.71 2.53 1.35
CA ASP A 109 23.72 1.63 1.94
C ASP A 109 22.36 2.32 2.11
N GLY A 110 21.28 1.59 1.87
CA GLY A 110 19.91 2.10 1.91
C GLY A 110 18.95 1.39 0.95
N PHE A 111 17.73 1.91 0.91
CA PHE A 111 16.63 1.42 0.08
C PHE A 111 16.43 2.35 -1.10
N TYR A 112 16.38 1.78 -2.30
CA TYR A 112 16.39 2.52 -3.56
C TYR A 112 15.14 2.22 -4.38
N GLU A 113 14.61 3.28 -4.99
CA GLU A 113 13.69 3.16 -6.11
C GLU A 113 14.39 2.58 -7.34
N VAL A 114 13.71 1.64 -8.01
CA VAL A 114 14.10 1.11 -9.32
C VAL A 114 13.36 1.89 -10.40
N LEU A 115 14.11 2.62 -11.23
CA LEU A 115 13.62 3.60 -12.20
C LEU A 115 13.19 2.99 -13.54
N ASN A 116 13.56 1.74 -13.81
CA ASN A 116 13.13 1.00 -15.01
C ASN A 116 12.18 -0.15 -14.65
N ASP A 117 11.57 -0.76 -15.66
CA ASP A 117 10.63 -1.86 -15.49
C ASP A 117 11.32 -3.24 -15.41
N GLU A 118 12.61 -3.28 -15.08
CA GLU A 118 13.35 -4.52 -14.89
C GLU A 118 12.96 -5.15 -13.54
N THR A 119 12.41 -6.35 -13.59
CA THR A 119 11.88 -7.06 -12.41
C THR A 119 12.62 -8.37 -12.14
N LYS A 120 13.40 -8.88 -13.11
CA LYS A 120 14.01 -10.22 -13.03
C LYS A 120 15.52 -10.15 -12.86
N ASP A 121 16.18 -9.24 -13.58
CA ASP A 121 17.65 -9.15 -13.59
C ASP A 121 18.14 -7.90 -12.83
N VAL A 122 18.54 -8.10 -11.58
CA VAL A 122 19.06 -7.06 -10.68
C VAL A 122 20.25 -6.31 -11.29
N SER A 123 21.07 -6.99 -12.10
CA SER A 123 22.23 -6.36 -12.72
C SER A 123 21.87 -5.31 -13.78
N LYS A 124 20.63 -5.35 -14.28
CA LYS A 124 20.08 -4.41 -15.27
C LYS A 124 19.16 -3.36 -14.64
N MET A 125 18.94 -3.39 -13.33
CA MET A 125 18.11 -2.39 -12.65
C MET A 125 18.81 -1.02 -12.65
N LYS A 126 18.05 0.02 -13.00
CA LYS A 126 18.50 1.41 -12.91
C LYS A 126 18.00 1.99 -11.59
N LEU A 127 18.89 2.15 -10.62
CA LEU A 127 18.53 2.68 -9.31
C LEU A 127 18.56 4.21 -9.28
N SER A 128 17.74 4.79 -8.41
CA SER A 128 17.81 6.20 -8.04
C SER A 128 19.23 6.60 -7.57
N LYS A 129 19.61 7.87 -7.78
CA LYS A 129 20.96 8.36 -7.44
C LYS A 129 21.25 8.37 -5.93
N LYS A 130 20.20 8.51 -5.12
CA LYS A 130 20.25 8.53 -3.66
C LYS A 130 19.21 7.55 -3.13
N PRO A 131 19.45 6.90 -1.99
CA PRO A 131 18.44 6.05 -1.39
C PRO A 131 17.29 6.90 -0.90
N SER A 132 16.09 6.36 -1.00
CA SER A 132 14.87 6.93 -0.42
C SER A 132 14.84 6.75 1.09
N ILE A 133 15.50 5.70 1.61
CA ILE A 133 15.63 5.41 3.04
C ILE A 133 17.07 5.00 3.31
N VAL A 134 17.70 5.62 4.30
CA VAL A 134 19.08 5.32 4.71
C VAL A 134 19.08 4.41 5.95
N LEU A 135 20.19 3.73 6.22
CA LEU A 135 20.26 2.78 7.34
C LEU A 135 20.02 3.42 8.72
N LYS A 136 20.22 4.73 8.88
CA LYS A 136 19.90 5.45 10.12
C LYS A 136 18.42 5.32 10.52
N ASN A 137 17.54 5.06 9.54
CA ASN A 137 16.10 4.90 9.74
C ASN A 137 15.70 3.45 10.09
N VAL A 138 16.67 2.55 10.23
CA VAL A 138 16.45 1.20 10.74
C VAL A 138 16.45 1.28 12.26
N SER A 139 15.33 0.94 12.88
CA SER A 139 15.21 0.91 14.34
C SER A 139 15.75 -0.40 14.91
N LEU A 140 15.54 -1.51 14.21
CA LEU A 140 15.98 -2.84 14.60
C LEU A 140 16.13 -3.77 13.38
N ALA A 141 17.23 -4.52 13.32
CA ALA A 141 17.38 -5.67 12.44
C ALA A 141 17.62 -6.94 13.26
N THR A 142 16.87 -8.00 12.98
CA THR A 142 16.98 -9.31 13.64
C THR A 142 17.12 -10.43 12.62
N THR A 143 17.78 -11.51 13.04
CA THR A 143 17.89 -12.74 12.25
C THR A 143 16.94 -13.78 12.79
N ASN A 144 16.21 -14.47 11.91
CA ASN A 144 15.37 -15.61 12.25
C ASN A 144 15.56 -16.75 11.25
N LEU A 145 14.92 -17.89 11.53
CA LEU A 145 14.73 -18.97 10.57
C LEU A 145 13.29 -18.96 10.08
N ASP A 146 13.09 -19.16 8.78
CA ASP A 146 11.76 -19.42 8.24
C ASP A 146 11.32 -20.88 8.47
N ASP A 147 10.11 -21.23 8.03
CA ASP A 147 9.53 -22.57 8.18
C ASP A 147 10.37 -23.67 7.51
N LEU A 148 11.17 -23.30 6.51
CA LEU A 148 12.09 -24.19 5.79
C LEU A 148 13.50 -24.20 6.41
N LYS A 149 13.67 -23.64 7.61
CA LYS A 149 14.93 -23.53 8.36
C LYS A 149 16.01 -22.74 7.61
N ARG A 150 15.60 -21.74 6.82
CA ARG A 150 16.51 -20.84 6.10
C ARG A 150 16.64 -19.53 6.86
N LEU A 151 17.83 -18.92 6.81
CA LEU A 151 18.08 -17.65 7.47
C LEU A 151 17.36 -16.51 6.76
N ILE A 152 16.63 -15.72 7.54
CA ILE A 152 15.95 -14.50 7.11
C ILE A 152 16.38 -13.33 7.99
N ILE A 153 16.29 -12.12 7.44
CA ILE A 153 16.59 -10.87 8.14
C ILE A 153 15.30 -10.07 8.20
N ASN A 154 14.83 -9.79 9.41
CA ASN A 154 13.70 -8.92 9.66
C ASN A 154 14.23 -7.53 9.99
N ILE A 155 13.70 -6.51 9.34
CA ILE A 155 14.04 -5.11 9.51
C ILE A 155 12.78 -4.38 9.96
N GLU A 156 12.90 -3.64 11.05
CA GLU A 156 11.93 -2.66 11.50
C GLU A 156 12.51 -1.27 11.29
N LEU A 157 11.74 -0.40 10.65
CA LEU A 157 12.09 1.01 10.47
C LEU A 157 11.60 1.83 11.67
N ASP A 158 12.21 2.98 11.89
CA ASP A 158 11.66 4.02 12.78
C ASP A 158 10.46 4.73 12.12
N GLU A 159 9.85 5.68 12.85
CA GLU A 159 8.65 6.38 12.36
C GLU A 159 8.90 7.14 11.05
N GLU A 160 10.05 7.82 10.93
CA GLU A 160 10.45 8.53 9.71
C GLU A 160 10.64 7.53 8.55
N GLY A 161 11.38 6.44 8.79
CA GLY A 161 11.64 5.39 7.83
C GLY A 161 10.37 4.69 7.37
N ALA A 162 9.44 4.40 8.28
CA ALA A 162 8.15 3.79 7.96
C ALA A 162 7.30 4.69 7.04
N ALA A 163 7.25 6.00 7.32
CA ALA A 163 6.56 6.96 6.44
C ALA A 163 7.21 7.06 5.05
N LEU A 164 8.55 7.09 5.00
CA LEU A 164 9.30 7.09 3.73
C LEU A 164 9.08 5.78 2.95
N PHE A 165 9.06 4.63 3.64
CA PHE A 165 8.82 3.33 3.02
C PHE A 165 7.40 3.18 2.52
N HIS A 166 6.42 3.73 3.24
CA HIS A 166 5.05 3.79 2.76
C HIS A 166 4.96 4.55 1.43
N LEU A 167 5.58 5.73 1.35
CA LEU A 167 5.60 6.52 0.12
C LEU A 167 6.35 5.81 -1.02
N LEU A 168 7.49 5.20 -0.71
CA LEU A 168 8.30 4.45 -1.68
C LEU A 168 7.53 3.24 -2.24
N SER A 169 6.94 2.43 -1.36
CA SER A 169 6.15 1.26 -1.74
C SER A 169 4.89 1.65 -2.50
N PHE A 170 4.20 2.72 -2.11
CA PHE A 170 3.04 3.24 -2.82
C PHE A 170 3.36 3.65 -4.27
N LYS A 171 4.49 4.34 -4.48
CA LYS A 171 4.97 4.79 -5.80
C LYS A 171 5.46 3.63 -6.67
N ASN A 172 6.03 2.59 -6.05
CA ASN A 172 6.67 1.48 -6.75
C ASN A 172 5.79 0.22 -6.79
N ARG A 173 4.46 0.35 -6.75
CA ARG A 173 3.57 -0.81 -6.89
C ARG A 173 3.81 -1.53 -8.23
N GLY A 174 3.97 -2.84 -8.15
CA GLY A 174 4.35 -3.71 -9.27
C GLY A 174 5.83 -3.63 -9.66
N LYS A 175 6.65 -2.88 -8.92
CA LYS A 175 8.09 -2.69 -9.18
C LYS A 175 8.94 -3.10 -7.97
N PRO A 176 10.21 -3.49 -8.20
CA PRO A 176 11.11 -3.83 -7.11
C PRO A 176 11.59 -2.60 -6.32
N ILE A 177 11.85 -2.79 -5.02
CA ILE A 177 12.65 -1.87 -4.20
C ILE A 177 13.99 -2.53 -3.94
N ALA A 178 15.09 -1.92 -4.36
CA ALA A 178 16.42 -2.48 -4.14
C ALA A 178 16.96 -2.12 -2.75
N ILE A 179 17.48 -3.10 -2.03
CA ILE A 179 18.08 -2.93 -0.70
C ILE A 179 19.59 -3.13 -0.82
N VAL A 180 20.35 -2.08 -0.48
CA VAL A 180 21.80 -2.05 -0.58
C VAL A 180 22.40 -2.06 0.82
N VAL A 181 23.28 -3.03 1.09
CA VAL A 181 24.05 -3.13 2.33
C VAL A 181 25.46 -3.62 1.99
N ASN A 182 26.48 -3.03 2.60
CA ASN A 182 27.89 -3.38 2.40
C ASN A 182 28.28 -3.45 0.92
N LYS A 183 27.88 -2.42 0.14
CA LYS A 183 28.20 -2.32 -1.30
C LYS A 183 27.66 -3.50 -2.13
N LYS A 184 26.58 -4.14 -1.67
CA LYS A 184 25.87 -5.18 -2.40
C LYS A 184 24.38 -4.87 -2.39
N ILE A 185 23.71 -5.03 -3.52
CA ILE A 185 22.27 -5.17 -3.55
C ILE A 185 21.99 -6.56 -2.97
N ILE A 186 21.41 -6.61 -1.77
CA ILE A 186 21.17 -7.85 -1.02
C ILE A 186 19.75 -8.38 -1.22
N SER A 187 18.83 -7.54 -1.71
CA SER A 187 17.46 -7.94 -2.05
C SER A 187 16.84 -6.92 -2.99
N ALA A 188 15.82 -7.35 -3.75
CA ALA A 188 15.03 -6.48 -4.60
C ALA A 188 13.55 -6.95 -4.67
N PRO A 189 12.83 -6.97 -3.54
CA PRO A 189 11.46 -7.49 -3.50
C PRO A 189 10.51 -6.65 -4.35
N ILE A 190 9.62 -7.33 -5.09
CA ILE A 190 8.52 -6.69 -5.82
C ILE A 190 7.48 -6.24 -4.81
N VAL A 191 7.12 -4.97 -4.86
CA VAL A 191 6.08 -4.40 -4.01
C VAL A 191 4.72 -4.62 -4.65
N MET A 192 3.87 -5.41 -4.02
CA MET A 192 2.50 -5.64 -4.49
C MET A 192 1.56 -4.52 -4.04
N GLU A 193 1.68 -4.11 -2.78
CA GLU A 193 0.84 -3.08 -2.15
C GLU A 193 1.69 -2.13 -1.28
N ALA A 194 1.13 -0.98 -0.93
CA ALA A 194 1.81 -0.03 -0.05
C ALA A 194 1.96 -0.62 1.36
N ILE A 195 3.15 -0.50 1.95
CA ILE A 195 3.48 -1.08 3.26
C ILE A 195 3.58 0.05 4.29
N PRO A 196 2.56 0.25 5.16
CA PRO A 196 2.49 1.41 6.05
C PRO A 196 3.32 1.27 7.34
N ASN A 197 3.65 0.05 7.74
CA ASN A 197 4.12 -0.30 9.08
C ASN A 197 5.66 -0.47 9.19
N GLY A 198 6.40 -0.20 8.11
CA GLY A 198 7.87 -0.19 8.15
C GLY A 198 8.53 -1.52 8.50
N LYS A 199 7.81 -2.64 8.40
CA LYS A 199 8.32 -3.99 8.65
C LYS A 199 8.67 -4.67 7.34
N ILE A 200 9.90 -5.13 7.22
CA ILE A 200 10.45 -5.68 5.99
C ILE A 200 11.15 -7.00 6.32
N GLN A 201 10.90 -8.02 5.52
CA GLN A 201 11.60 -9.29 5.61
C GLN A 201 12.48 -9.45 4.37
N ILE A 202 13.75 -9.78 4.59
CA ILE A 202 14.72 -10.12 3.55
C ILE A 202 15.07 -11.59 3.67
N SER A 203 14.93 -12.28 2.55
CA SER A 203 15.31 -13.69 2.33
C SER A 203 16.32 -13.78 1.18
N GLY A 204 17.08 -14.87 1.14
CA GLY A 204 18.16 -15.06 0.17
C GLY A 204 19.09 -16.22 0.54
N LYS A 205 19.97 -16.61 -0.39
CA LYS A 205 21.05 -17.59 -0.15
C LYS A 205 22.21 -16.97 0.62
N PHE A 206 21.93 -16.48 1.83
CA PHE A 206 22.96 -15.93 2.69
C PHE A 206 23.65 -17.03 3.50
N SER A 207 24.98 -16.93 3.63
CA SER A 207 25.69 -17.65 4.67
C SER A 207 25.38 -17.06 6.06
N ALA A 208 25.53 -17.84 7.14
CA ALA A 208 25.36 -17.34 8.50
C ALA A 208 26.27 -16.13 8.80
N GLN A 209 27.46 -16.11 8.21
CA GLN A 209 28.38 -14.98 8.32
C GLN A 209 27.84 -13.74 7.60
N GLU A 210 27.34 -13.87 6.37
CA GLU A 210 26.76 -12.73 5.64
C GLU A 210 25.53 -12.15 6.34
N VAL A 211 24.66 -13.02 6.88
CA VAL A 211 23.49 -12.58 7.64
C VAL A 211 23.91 -11.76 8.85
N LYS A 212 24.93 -12.22 9.57
CA LYS A 212 25.49 -11.48 10.70
C LYS A 212 26.07 -10.13 10.25
N GLU A 213 26.90 -10.11 9.21
CA GLU A 213 27.50 -8.88 8.68
C GLU A 213 26.45 -7.86 8.22
N ILE A 214 25.38 -8.33 7.56
CA ILE A 214 24.26 -7.47 7.15
C ILE A 214 23.51 -6.94 8.38
N THR A 215 23.16 -7.82 9.32
CA THR A 215 22.40 -7.44 10.53
C THR A 215 23.18 -6.47 11.40
N ASP A 216 24.47 -6.71 11.62
CA ASP A 216 25.37 -5.82 12.36
C ASP A 216 25.46 -4.45 11.66
N LYS A 217 25.54 -4.44 10.33
CA LYS A 217 25.57 -3.19 9.55
C LYS A 217 24.26 -2.40 9.63
N LEU A 218 23.12 -3.08 9.61
CA LEU A 218 21.79 -2.48 9.70
C LEU A 218 21.51 -1.89 11.09
N ASN A 219 22.08 -2.48 12.14
CA ASN A 219 21.95 -1.98 13.52
C ASN A 219 23.00 -0.91 13.88
N LEU A 220 23.96 -0.62 12.99
CA LEU A 220 25.00 0.36 13.24
C LEU A 220 24.42 1.78 13.13
N LYS A 221 24.50 2.54 14.23
CA LYS A 221 24.07 3.94 14.31
C LYS A 221 25.20 4.91 14.04
#